data_AF-A0A084AJ53-F1
#
_entry.id   AF-A0A084AJ53-F1
#
_cell.length_a   1.000
_cell.length_b   1.000
_cell.length_c   1.000
_cell.angle_alpha   90.00
_cell.angle_beta   90.00
_cell.angle_gamma   90.00
#
_symmetry.space_group_name_H-M   'P 1'
#
loop_
_entity.id
_entity.type
_entity.pdbx_description
1 polymer ?
#
loop_
_entity_poly.entity_id
_entity_poly.type
_entity_poly.pdbx_seq_one_letter_code
_entity_poly.pdbx_strand_id
1 'polypeptide(L)'
;MAETAPLKYTVTHYRKPEHTHEEFIKWIVEVHLPLAIPIFKKHGVLEYSIFATPAGPNEALKAELGQFRPTWDFADFDCFLEYTIPDAQAIKNVMSDPDWPAAIKDQDDWVDTSKALLSLGYHTPYLLKTGEVRTNCA
;
A
#
# COMPACT_ATOMS: atom_id res chain seq x y z
N MET A 1 -12.05 -7.06 -27.61
CA MET A 1 -11.15 -6.07 -27.01
C MET A 1 -10.22 -6.84 -26.10
N ALA A 2 -8.91 -6.63 -26.18
CA ALA A 2 -7.99 -7.31 -25.27
C ALA A 2 -8.28 -6.85 -23.83
N GLU A 3 -8.48 -7.78 -22.90
CA GLU A 3 -8.53 -7.44 -21.48
C GLU A 3 -7.18 -6.85 -21.11
N THR A 4 -7.16 -5.57 -20.73
CA THR A 4 -5.97 -4.94 -20.17
C THR A 4 -5.77 -5.49 -18.76
N ALA A 5 -4.59 -6.09 -18.51
CA ALA A 5 -4.25 -6.56 -17.18
C ALA A 5 -4.37 -5.41 -16.16
N PRO A 6 -4.93 -5.65 -14.96
CA PRO A 6 -5.05 -4.63 -13.94
C PRO A 6 -3.66 -4.14 -13.49
N LEU A 7 -3.60 -2.87 -13.10
CA LEU A 7 -2.41 -2.22 -12.58
C LEU A 7 -2.34 -2.38 -11.06
N LYS A 8 -1.12 -2.47 -10.54
CA LYS A 8 -0.81 -2.30 -9.13
C LYS A 8 -0.32 -0.88 -8.90
N TYR A 9 -0.93 -0.22 -7.93
CA TYR A 9 -0.55 1.10 -7.45
C TYR A 9 -0.17 1.00 -5.98
N THR A 10 0.97 1.56 -5.59
CA THR A 10 1.41 1.55 -4.18
C THR A 10 1.73 2.94 -3.69
N VAL A 11 1.48 3.19 -2.40
CA VAL A 11 1.85 4.42 -1.69
C VAL A 11 2.57 4.04 -0.41
N THR A 12 3.75 4.59 -0.18
CA THR A 12 4.48 4.37 1.07
C THR A 12 4.13 5.44 2.10
N HIS A 13 4.07 5.06 3.38
CA HIS A 13 3.83 5.99 4.46
C HIS A 13 4.89 5.88 5.55
N TYR A 14 5.37 7.05 5.98
CA TYR A 14 5.97 7.21 7.31
C TYR A 14 4.92 7.77 8.23
N ARG A 15 4.82 7.20 9.43
CA ARG A 15 4.05 7.82 10.50
C ARG A 15 4.75 9.06 11.02
N LYS A 16 3.99 9.98 11.61
CA LYS A 16 4.55 11.07 12.40
C LYS A 16 5.21 10.50 13.69
N PRO A 17 6.37 11.06 14.12
CA PRO A 17 7.15 10.50 15.23
C PRO A 17 6.40 10.48 16.56
N GLU A 18 5.37 11.30 16.72
CA GLU A 18 4.51 11.44 17.90
C GLU A 18 3.62 10.20 18.16
N HIS A 19 3.39 9.36 17.16
CA HIS A 19 2.52 8.18 17.26
C HIS A 19 3.31 6.89 17.24
N THR A 20 2.93 5.88 18.00
CA THR A 20 3.52 4.54 17.85
C THR A 20 3.09 3.89 16.52
N HIS A 21 3.83 2.86 16.08
CA HIS A 21 3.44 2.08 14.89
C HIS A 21 2.07 1.41 15.08
N GLU A 22 1.79 0.88 16.27
CA GLU A 22 0.51 0.25 16.60
C GLU A 22 -0.65 1.25 16.53
N GLU A 23 -0.50 2.43 17.14
CA GLU A 23 -1.52 3.50 17.07
C GLU A 23 -1.73 3.97 15.64
N PHE A 24 -0.66 4.10 14.86
CA PHE A 24 -0.72 4.48 13.45
C PHE A 24 -1.52 3.48 12.61
N ILE A 25 -1.20 2.18 12.70
CA ILE A 25 -1.95 1.14 11.97
C ILE A 25 -3.40 1.07 12.46
N LYS A 26 -3.63 1.23 13.76
CA LYS A 26 -4.98 1.27 14.34
C LYS A 26 -5.80 2.43 13.78
N TRP A 27 -5.22 3.63 13.68
CA TRP A 27 -5.89 4.78 13.05
C TRP A 27 -6.24 4.50 11.59
N ILE A 28 -5.33 3.92 10.80
CA ILE A 28 -5.63 3.56 9.40
C ILE A 28 -6.86 2.63 9.39
N VAL A 29 -6.84 1.56 10.17
CA VAL A 29 -7.87 0.51 10.13
C VAL A 29 -9.21 0.97 10.69
N GLU A 30 -9.21 1.72 11.79
CA GLU A 30 -10.43 2.09 12.52
C GLU A 30 -11.03 3.44 12.11
N VAL A 31 -10.24 4.32 11.49
CA VAL A 31 -10.69 5.68 11.12
C VAL A 31 -10.66 5.89 9.61
N HIS A 32 -9.52 5.65 8.95
CA HIS A 32 -9.38 5.88 7.51
C HIS A 32 -10.19 4.87 6.67
N LEU A 33 -9.98 3.57 6.89
CA LEU A 33 -10.58 2.52 6.04
C LEU A 33 -12.11 2.52 6.03
N PRO A 34 -12.84 2.72 7.15
CA PRO A 34 -14.30 2.76 7.12
C PRO A 34 -14.87 3.82 6.18
N LEU A 35 -14.16 4.92 5.98
CA LEU A 35 -14.54 6.01 5.09
C LEU A 35 -14.00 5.80 3.66
N ALA A 36 -12.78 5.27 3.54
CA ALA A 36 -12.10 5.10 2.26
C ALA A 36 -12.63 3.90 1.44
N ILE A 37 -12.93 2.76 2.08
CA ILE A 37 -13.35 1.54 1.38
C ILE A 37 -14.64 1.72 0.55
N PRO A 38 -15.69 2.41 1.02
CA PRO A 38 -16.84 2.73 0.18
C PRO A 38 -16.47 3.54 -1.08
N ILE A 39 -15.56 4.50 -0.96
CA ILE A 39 -15.07 5.33 -2.07
C ILE A 39 -14.26 4.48 -3.05
N PHE A 40 -13.38 3.61 -2.55
CA PHE A 40 -12.60 2.68 -3.38
C PHE A 40 -13.50 1.78 -4.22
N LYS A 41 -14.54 1.20 -3.59
CA LYS A 41 -15.54 0.37 -4.29
C LYS A 41 -16.31 1.17 -5.34
N LYS A 42 -16.74 2.39 -5.00
CA LYS A 42 -17.47 3.30 -5.91
C LYS A 42 -16.67 3.60 -7.19
N HIS A 43 -15.34 3.71 -7.08
CA HIS A 43 -14.46 4.09 -8.20
C HIS A 43 -13.69 2.93 -8.83
N GLY A 44 -14.08 1.69 -8.53
CA GLY A 44 -13.57 0.51 -9.23
C GLY A 44 -12.17 0.04 -8.80
N VAL A 45 -11.72 0.38 -7.58
CA VAL A 45 -10.56 -0.30 -6.99
C VAL A 45 -10.93 -1.78 -6.78
N LEU A 46 -10.12 -2.67 -7.36
CA LEU A 46 -10.39 -4.10 -7.41
C LEU A 46 -9.94 -4.80 -6.13
N GLU A 47 -8.78 -4.42 -5.61
CA GLU A 47 -8.24 -4.93 -4.35
C GLU A 47 -7.51 -3.81 -3.61
N TYR A 48 -7.52 -3.88 -2.29
CA TYR A 48 -6.78 -2.99 -1.42
C TYR A 48 -6.18 -3.79 -0.26
N SER A 49 -4.89 -3.59 0.01
CA SER A 49 -4.18 -4.18 1.16
C SER A 49 -3.25 -3.17 1.81
N ILE A 50 -2.95 -3.42 3.09
CA ILE A 50 -1.91 -2.73 3.84
C ILE A 50 -0.81 -3.74 4.13
N PHE A 51 0.39 -3.48 3.64
CA PHE A 51 1.59 -4.19 4.07
C PHE A 51 2.27 -3.36 5.16
N ALA A 52 1.94 -3.66 6.42
CA ALA A 52 2.52 -3.01 7.59
C ALA A 52 3.90 -3.59 7.90
N THR A 53 4.84 -2.73 8.27
CA THR A 53 6.25 -3.06 8.46
C THR A 53 6.73 -2.67 9.87
N PRO A 54 6.27 -3.38 10.92
CA PRO A 54 6.71 -3.11 12.28
C PRO A 54 8.22 -3.37 12.44
N ALA A 55 8.86 -2.62 13.34
CA ALA A 55 10.31 -2.68 13.54
C ALA A 55 10.82 -4.09 13.87
N GLY A 56 10.15 -4.82 14.77
CA GLY A 56 10.63 -6.12 15.27
C GLY A 56 10.94 -7.15 14.17
N PRO A 57 9.96 -7.55 13.33
CA PRO A 57 10.20 -8.47 12.21
C PRO A 57 11.22 -7.96 11.19
N ASN A 58 11.20 -6.66 10.88
CA ASN A 58 12.15 -6.06 9.92
C ASN A 58 13.59 -6.08 10.44
N GLU A 59 13.82 -5.72 11.69
CA GLU A 59 15.13 -5.71 12.32
C GLU A 59 15.70 -7.13 12.46
N ALA A 60 14.86 -8.09 12.85
CA ALA A 60 15.25 -9.50 12.94
C ALA A 60 15.72 -10.02 11.57
N LEU A 61 14.94 -9.78 10.52
CA LEU A 61 15.31 -10.20 9.16
C LEU A 61 16.54 -9.46 8.63
N LYS A 62 16.70 -8.16 8.96
CA LYS A 62 17.88 -7.37 8.58
C LYS A 62 19.17 -7.92 9.21
N ALA A 63 19.11 -8.31 10.49
CA ALA A 63 20.27 -8.89 11.19
C ALA A 63 20.72 -10.22 10.55
N GLU A 64 19.77 -11.08 10.18
CA GLU A 64 20.06 -12.36 9.53
C GLU A 64 20.53 -12.17 8.09
N LEU A 65 19.76 -11.45 7.26
CA LEU A 65 20.08 -11.26 5.84
C LEU A 65 21.34 -10.43 5.63
N GLY A 66 21.68 -9.52 6.54
CA GLY A 66 22.91 -8.74 6.48
C GLY A 66 24.18 -9.61 6.44
N GLN A 67 24.12 -10.85 6.96
CA GLN A 67 25.22 -11.81 6.86
C GLN A 67 25.41 -12.35 5.42
N PHE A 68 24.32 -12.46 4.66
CA PHE A 68 24.31 -13.02 3.31
C PHE A 68 24.31 -11.96 2.21
N ARG A 69 23.81 -10.75 2.53
CA ARG A 69 23.59 -9.62 1.63
C ARG A 69 23.97 -8.31 2.33
N PRO A 70 25.26 -8.09 2.61
CA PRO A 70 25.72 -6.97 3.45
C PRO A 70 25.51 -5.58 2.83
N THR A 71 25.23 -5.50 1.52
CA THR A 71 24.98 -4.24 0.81
C THR A 71 23.50 -3.90 0.66
N TRP A 72 22.59 -4.74 1.17
CA TRP A 72 21.15 -4.51 1.06
C TRP A 72 20.65 -3.64 2.20
N ASP A 73 19.91 -2.60 1.84
CA ASP A 73 19.14 -1.80 2.79
C ASP A 73 17.69 -2.29 2.88
N PHE A 74 17.06 -1.96 3.99
CA PHE A 74 15.66 -2.23 4.24
C PHE A 74 14.89 -0.93 4.16
N ALA A 75 13.78 -0.94 3.42
CA ALA A 75 12.85 0.17 3.42
C ALA A 75 12.26 0.34 4.82
N ASP A 76 12.34 1.55 5.35
CA ASP A 76 11.98 1.91 6.73
C ASP A 76 10.60 2.59 6.82
N PHE A 77 9.79 2.50 5.77
CA PHE A 77 8.39 2.92 5.81
C PHE A 77 7.63 2.13 6.89
N ASP A 78 6.60 2.74 7.48
CA ASP A 78 5.73 2.11 8.47
C ASP A 78 4.68 1.21 7.82
N CYS A 79 4.27 1.54 6.58
CA CYS A 79 3.47 0.66 5.74
C CYS A 79 3.53 1.01 4.25
N PHE A 80 3.07 0.06 3.44
CA PHE A 80 2.72 0.25 2.04
C PHE A 80 1.20 0.08 1.91
N LEU A 81 0.55 1.08 1.33
CA LEU A 81 -0.81 0.92 0.82
C LEU A 81 -0.73 0.36 -0.58
N GLU A 82 -1.51 -0.67 -0.85
CA GLU A 82 -1.45 -1.39 -2.10
C GLU A 82 -2.83 -1.49 -2.72
N TYR A 83 -2.95 -1.07 -3.98
CA TYR A 83 -4.18 -1.06 -4.73
C TYR A 83 -4.01 -1.90 -5.99
N THR A 84 -5.01 -2.70 -6.32
CA THR A 84 -5.19 -3.25 -7.67
C THR A 84 -6.29 -2.44 -8.35
N ILE A 85 -5.99 -1.82 -9.49
CA ILE A 85 -6.88 -0.90 -10.20
C ILE A 85 -6.97 -1.27 -11.69
N PRO A 86 -8.12 -1.01 -12.36
CA PRO A 86 -8.24 -1.28 -13.79
C PRO A 86 -7.34 -0.34 -14.62
N ASP A 87 -7.23 0.91 -14.20
CA ASP A 87 -6.41 1.95 -14.82
C ASP A 87 -6.13 3.09 -13.82
N ALA A 88 -5.29 4.05 -14.21
CA ALA A 88 -4.96 5.19 -13.36
C ALA A 88 -6.13 6.18 -13.14
N GLN A 89 -7.22 6.09 -13.92
CA GLN A 89 -8.39 6.96 -13.75
C GLN A 89 -9.13 6.62 -12.45
N ALA A 90 -9.14 5.35 -12.03
CA ALA A 90 -9.71 4.94 -10.74
C ALA A 90 -9.15 5.77 -9.57
N ILE A 91 -7.83 5.96 -9.49
CA ILE A 91 -7.19 6.74 -8.42
C ILE A 91 -7.53 8.23 -8.53
N LYS A 92 -7.57 8.80 -9.74
CA LYS A 92 -8.01 10.19 -9.96
C LYS A 92 -9.44 10.42 -9.48
N ASN A 93 -10.32 9.45 -9.72
CA ASN A 93 -11.71 9.51 -9.29
C ASN A 93 -11.83 9.42 -7.77
N VAL A 94 -11.05 8.54 -7.12
CA VAL A 94 -10.96 8.49 -5.65
C VAL A 94 -10.52 9.85 -5.07
N MET A 95 -9.44 10.43 -5.59
CA MET A 95 -8.92 11.72 -5.09
C MET A 95 -9.89 12.89 -5.33
N SER A 96 -10.75 12.78 -6.35
CA SER A 96 -11.75 13.80 -6.69
C SER A 96 -13.12 13.53 -6.06
N ASP A 97 -13.26 12.46 -5.28
CA ASP A 97 -14.53 12.13 -4.64
C ASP A 97 -14.88 13.18 -3.57
N PRO A 98 -16.12 13.70 -3.55
CA PRO A 98 -16.51 14.71 -2.56
C PRO A 98 -16.43 14.24 -1.11
N ASP A 99 -16.48 12.92 -0.86
CA ASP A 99 -16.36 12.33 0.47
C ASP A 99 -14.91 12.02 0.85
N TRP A 100 -13.96 12.10 -0.10
CA TRP A 100 -12.54 11.81 0.14
C TRP A 100 -11.91 12.69 1.23
N PRO A 101 -12.17 14.01 1.30
CA PRO A 101 -11.62 14.85 2.37
C PRO A 101 -11.97 14.36 3.78
N ALA A 102 -13.13 13.71 3.98
CA ALA A 102 -13.48 13.13 5.27
C ALA A 102 -12.61 11.91 5.60
N ALA A 103 -12.26 11.09 4.60
CA ALA A 103 -11.42 9.91 4.77
C ALA A 103 -9.95 10.25 5.08
N ILE A 104 -9.49 11.47 4.77
CA ILE A 104 -8.12 11.94 5.01
C ILE A 104 -8.04 13.11 6.00
N LYS A 105 -9.13 13.43 6.70
CA LYS A 105 -9.27 14.65 7.51
C LYS A 105 -8.09 14.90 8.47
N ASP A 106 -7.62 13.85 9.12
CA ASP A 106 -6.56 13.92 10.13
C ASP A 106 -5.23 13.35 9.61
N GLN A 107 -5.10 13.09 8.31
CA GLN A 107 -3.94 12.40 7.74
C GLN A 107 -2.62 13.10 8.09
N ASP A 108 -2.58 14.42 8.09
CA ASP A 108 -1.35 15.18 8.34
C ASP A 108 -0.83 15.05 9.79
N ASP A 109 -1.70 14.68 10.73
CA ASP A 109 -1.30 14.38 12.12
C ASP A 109 -0.66 12.99 12.23
N TRP A 110 -1.07 12.06 11.36
CA TRP A 110 -0.62 10.67 11.41
C TRP A 110 0.52 10.34 10.46
N VAL A 111 0.61 11.03 9.32
CA VAL A 111 1.45 10.67 8.18
C VAL A 111 2.35 11.82 7.77
N ASP A 112 3.64 11.54 7.53
CA ASP A 112 4.51 12.46 6.81
C ASP A 112 4.34 12.30 5.29
N THR A 113 3.34 13.00 4.74
CA THR A 113 2.98 12.93 3.31
C THR A 113 4.07 13.48 2.39
N SER A 114 4.98 14.31 2.90
CA SER A 114 6.10 14.87 2.12
C SER A 114 7.13 13.82 1.68
N LYS A 115 7.12 12.66 2.34
CA LYS A 115 8.06 11.54 2.10
C LYS A 115 7.40 10.35 1.41
N ALA A 116 6.13 10.46 1.05
CA ALA A 116 5.41 9.39 0.38
C ALA A 116 5.99 9.11 -1.01
N LEU A 117 6.26 7.84 -1.31
CA LEU A 117 6.68 7.39 -2.63
C LEU A 117 5.56 6.59 -3.27
N LEU A 118 5.35 6.81 -4.57
CA LEU A 118 4.30 6.17 -5.35
C LEU A 118 4.91 5.29 -6.43
N SER A 119 4.33 4.12 -6.65
CA SER A 119 4.65 3.24 -7.79
C SER A 119 3.38 2.84 -8.52
N LEU A 120 3.46 2.72 -9.84
CA LEU A 120 2.39 2.21 -10.69
C LEU A 120 2.98 1.26 -11.73
N GLY A 121 2.43 0.07 -11.85
CA GLY A 121 2.91 -0.90 -12.84
C GLY A 121 2.03 -2.14 -12.95
N TYR A 122 2.44 -3.09 -13.78
CA TYR A 122 1.77 -4.38 -13.93
C TYR A 122 2.14 -5.30 -12.77
N HIS A 123 1.15 -6.01 -12.22
CA HIS A 123 1.38 -7.06 -11.24
C HIS A 123 1.05 -8.42 -11.86
N THR A 124 2.11 -9.16 -12.20
CA THR A 124 2.02 -10.47 -12.84
C THR A 124 2.45 -11.55 -11.84
N PRO A 125 1.50 -12.26 -11.19
CA PRO A 125 1.85 -13.31 -10.26
C PRO A 125 2.32 -14.56 -11.01
N TYR A 126 3.57 -14.98 -10.78
CA TYR A 126 4.13 -16.21 -11.36
C TYR A 126 3.98 -17.44 -10.47
N LEU A 127 3.84 -17.25 -9.15
CA LEU A 127 3.47 -18.28 -8.19
C LEU A 127 2.16 -17.87 -7.53
N LEU A 128 1.10 -18.64 -7.77
CA LEU A 128 -0.23 -18.34 -7.25
C LEU A 128 -0.40 -18.86 -5.82
N LYS A 129 -1.38 -18.31 -5.08
CA LYS A 129 -1.74 -18.80 -3.74
C LYS A 129 -2.17 -20.27 -3.72
N THR A 130 -2.57 -20.81 -4.88
CA THR A 130 -2.90 -22.23 -5.09
C THR A 130 -1.67 -23.13 -5.22
N GLY A 131 -0.47 -22.57 -5.35
CA GLY A 131 0.76 -23.31 -5.68
C GLY A 131 1.01 -23.48 -7.19
N GLU A 132 0.08 -23.05 -8.05
CA GLU A 132 0.24 -23.07 -9.49
C GLU A 132 1.31 -22.07 -9.96
N VAL A 133 2.10 -22.46 -10.96
CA VAL A 133 3.13 -21.62 -11.58
C VAL A 133 2.66 -21.15 -12.96
N ARG A 134 2.62 -19.84 -13.17
CA ARG A 134 2.45 -19.26 -14.51
C ARG A 134 3.81 -19.18 -15.18
N THR A 135 3.88 -19.59 -16.44
CA THR A 135 5.15 -19.67 -17.20
C THR A 135 5.23 -18.65 -18.34
N ASN A 136 4.15 -17.92 -18.64
CA ASN A 136 4.09 -16.94 -19.72
C ASN A 136 3.93 -15.52 -19.17
N CYS A 137 4.68 -14.57 -19.73
CA CYS A 137 4.44 -13.14 -19.50
C CYS A 137 3.16 -12.72 -20.23
N ALA A 138 2.30 -11.94 -19.54
CA ALA A 138 1.25 -11.17 -20.18
C ALA A 138 1.80 -9.80 -20.60
#